data_AF-A0A1L8E881-F1
#
_entry.id   AF-A0A1L8E881-F1
#
_cell.length_a   1.000
_cell.length_b   1.000
_cell.length_c   1.000
_cell.angle_alpha   90.00
_cell.angle_beta   90.00
_cell.angle_gamma   90.00
#
_symmetry.space_group_name_H-M   'P 1'
#
loop_
_entity.id
_entity.type
_entity.pdbx_description
1 polymer ?
#
loop_
_entity_poly.entity_id
_entity_poly.type
_entity_poly.pdbx_seq_one_letter_code
_entity_poly.pdbx_strand_id
1 'polypeptide(L)'
;MFQRYPEPCYMRILKVETVDAENSERPRKVKVTVEKTWRGVTIPKPVEIFSSSYKADYELIDKEDEHKFLQNSSKIVEKILSTHVELPPLLREFVSDETGEKNPQMKVHFKSTDNKFVRLAKDGEKPNVFVTMGLGQPAPVSLKLYEGVL
;
A
#
# COMPACT_ATOMS: atom_id res chain seq x y z
N MET A 1 -11.10 -1.12 -19.01
CA MET A 1 -9.83 -1.18 -18.25
C MET A 1 -10.14 -1.08 -16.76
N PHE A 2 -9.49 -1.86 -15.89
CA PHE A 2 -9.83 -1.90 -14.46
C PHE A 2 -9.00 -0.89 -13.66
N GLN A 3 -9.52 0.32 -13.47
CA GLN A 3 -8.93 1.31 -12.58
C GLN A 3 -9.25 0.94 -11.13
N ARG A 4 -8.29 0.29 -10.43
CA ARG A 4 -8.48 -0.20 -9.06
C ARG A 4 -8.64 0.93 -8.03
N TYR A 5 -7.98 2.06 -8.26
CA TYR A 5 -7.88 3.16 -7.29
C TYR A 5 -8.43 4.46 -7.89
N PRO A 6 -9.25 5.22 -7.14
CA PRO A 6 -9.75 6.51 -7.60
C PRO A 6 -8.66 7.59 -7.61
N GLU A 7 -7.61 7.43 -6.79
CA GLU A 7 -6.50 8.36 -6.73
C GLU A 7 -5.55 8.20 -7.94
N PRO A 8 -4.85 9.26 -8.38
CA PRO A 8 -4.02 9.20 -9.57
C PRO A 8 -2.79 8.30 -9.31
N CYS A 9 -2.54 7.40 -10.25
CA CYS A 9 -1.40 6.50 -10.29
C CYS A 9 -0.74 6.64 -11.66
N TYR A 10 0.47 7.20 -11.69
CA TYR A 10 1.20 7.40 -12.94
C TYR A 10 2.71 7.37 -12.69
N MET A 11 3.48 7.27 -13.77
CA MET A 11 4.93 7.32 -13.75
C MET A 11 5.39 8.38 -14.74
N ARG A 12 6.13 9.38 -14.25
CA ARG A 12 6.75 10.38 -15.11
C ARG A 12 8.14 9.89 -15.50
N ILE A 13 8.36 9.73 -16.81
CA ILE A 13 9.63 9.25 -17.34
C ILE A 13 10.67 10.36 -17.21
N LEU A 14 11.79 10.07 -16.54
CA LEU A 14 12.90 11.02 -16.35
C LEU A 14 14.08 10.70 -17.27
N LYS A 15 14.44 9.41 -17.37
CA LYS A 15 15.56 8.94 -18.19
C LYS A 15 15.21 7.60 -18.82
N VAL A 16 15.60 7.42 -20.08
CA VAL A 16 15.47 6.15 -20.80
C VAL A 16 16.86 5.76 -21.29
N GLU A 17 17.27 4.53 -21.01
CA GLU A 17 18.54 3.95 -21.42
C GLU A 17 18.27 2.63 -22.16
N THR A 18 18.76 2.52 -23.38
CA THR A 18 18.70 1.29 -24.16
C THR A 18 19.78 0.33 -23.66
N VAL A 19 19.46 -0.96 -23.60
CA VAL A 19 20.43 -2.01 -23.27
C VAL A 19 20.92 -2.60 -24.60
N ASP A 20 22.24 -2.68 -24.79
CA ASP A 20 22.80 -3.21 -26.03
C ASP A 20 22.38 -4.69 -26.22
N ALA A 21 21.67 -4.92 -27.32
CA ALA A 21 21.08 -6.22 -27.65
C ALA A 21 22.13 -7.25 -28.12
N GLU A 22 23.37 -6.83 -28.40
CA GLU A 22 24.40 -7.70 -28.98
C GLU A 22 24.98 -8.74 -28.00
N ASN A 23 24.76 -8.56 -26.69
CA ASN A 23 25.33 -9.45 -25.66
C ASN A 23 24.29 -9.99 -24.66
N SER A 24 23.00 -9.89 -24.98
CA SER A 24 21.95 -10.34 -24.07
C SER A 24 20.81 -11.05 -24.79
N GLU A 25 20.43 -12.24 -24.30
CA GLU A 25 19.34 -13.11 -24.78
C GLU A 25 17.93 -12.46 -24.72
N ARG A 26 17.83 -11.13 -24.59
CA ARG A 26 16.58 -10.40 -24.31
C ARG A 26 16.45 -9.14 -25.17
N PRO A 27 16.06 -9.27 -26.46
CA PRO A 27 16.18 -8.21 -27.48
C PRO A 27 15.24 -6.99 -27.34
N ARG A 28 14.60 -6.76 -26.18
CA ARG A 28 13.62 -5.67 -25.98
C ARG A 28 13.61 -5.05 -24.58
N LYS A 29 14.71 -5.18 -23.83
CA LYS A 29 14.80 -4.57 -22.51
C LYS A 29 15.32 -3.15 -22.60
N VAL A 30 14.56 -2.23 -22.00
CA VAL A 30 14.94 -0.83 -21.81
C VAL A 30 14.98 -0.59 -20.31
N LYS A 31 15.99 0.16 -19.85
CA LYS A 31 16.09 0.66 -18.49
C LYS A 31 15.44 2.04 -18.45
N VAL A 32 14.43 2.21 -17.61
CA VAL A 32 13.70 3.47 -17.50
C VAL A 32 13.74 3.96 -16.06
N THR A 33 14.25 5.18 -15.84
CA THR A 33 14.18 5.85 -14.55
C THR A 33 12.93 6.72 -14.53
N VAL A 34 12.04 6.47 -13.58
CA VAL A 34 10.77 7.18 -13.45
C VAL A 34 10.61 7.82 -12.08
N GLU A 35 9.92 8.94 -12.05
CA GLU A 35 9.28 9.46 -10.85
C GLU A 35 7.91 8.79 -10.73
N LYS A 36 7.69 8.06 -9.65
CA LYS A 36 6.46 7.29 -9.45
C LYS A 36 5.51 8.05 -8.53
N THR A 37 4.30 8.30 -9.02
CA THR A 37 3.18 8.77 -8.19
C THR A 37 2.23 7.61 -7.95
N TRP A 38 2.08 7.21 -6.70
CA TRP A 38 1.21 6.12 -6.28
C TRP A 38 0.10 6.66 -5.38
N ARG A 39 -1.16 6.52 -5.83
CA ARG A 39 -2.36 6.98 -5.11
C ARG A 39 -2.28 8.44 -4.65
N GLY A 40 -1.83 9.33 -5.55
CA GLY A 40 -1.68 10.76 -5.30
C GLY A 40 -0.43 11.16 -4.51
N VAL A 41 0.45 10.23 -4.15
CA VAL A 41 1.70 10.55 -3.45
C VAL A 41 2.89 10.22 -4.34
N THR A 42 3.71 11.23 -4.61
CA THR A 42 4.96 11.10 -5.36
C THR A 42 6.06 10.58 -4.44
N ILE A 43 6.71 9.50 -4.87
CA ILE A 43 7.85 8.93 -4.14
C ILE A 43 9.06 9.85 -4.34
N PRO A 44 9.76 10.27 -3.27
CA PRO A 44 10.81 11.27 -3.36
C PRO A 44 12.06 10.79 -4.11
N LYS A 45 12.28 9.47 -4.17
CA LYS A 45 13.40 8.86 -4.89
C LYS A 45 12.90 8.28 -6.21
N PRO A 46 13.52 8.63 -7.35
CA PRO A 46 13.25 7.99 -8.62
C PRO A 46 13.46 6.47 -8.55
N VAL A 47 12.61 5.74 -9.28
CA VAL A 47 12.62 4.28 -9.32
C VAL A 47 13.10 3.84 -10.70
N GLU A 48 14.02 2.88 -10.73
CA GLU A 48 14.48 2.26 -11.97
C GLU A 48 13.61 1.03 -12.32
N ILE A 49 13.09 1.02 -13.54
CA ILE A 49 12.31 -0.08 -14.10
C ILE A 49 13.19 -0.79 -15.14
N PHE A 50 13.51 -2.05 -14.87
CA PHE A 50 14.36 -2.88 -15.74
C PHE A 50 13.79 -4.28 -15.97
N SER A 51 13.30 -4.93 -14.91
CA SER A 51 12.77 -6.31 -14.97
C SER A 51 11.31 -6.36 -15.42
N SER A 52 10.51 -5.34 -15.09
CA SER A 52 9.07 -5.28 -15.33
C SER A 52 8.66 -4.46 -16.56
N SER A 53 9.61 -3.97 -17.37
CA SER A 53 9.30 -3.23 -18.60
C SER A 53 8.60 -4.09 -19.67
N TYR A 54 8.65 -5.42 -19.55
CA TYR A 54 8.09 -6.36 -20.52
C TYR A 54 6.67 -6.86 -20.20
N LYS A 55 6.16 -6.69 -18.96
CA LYS A 55 4.80 -7.13 -18.59
C LYS A 55 3.84 -5.95 -18.66
N ALA A 56 2.92 -6.02 -19.62
CA ALA A 56 2.27 -4.90 -20.29
C ALA A 56 0.94 -4.43 -19.68
N ASP A 57 0.98 -3.83 -18.48
CA ASP A 57 -0.17 -3.11 -17.90
C ASP A 57 0.07 -1.59 -17.86
N TYR A 58 0.79 -1.05 -18.85
CA TYR A 58 1.04 0.40 -18.98
C TYR A 58 0.24 0.98 -20.14
N GLU A 59 -0.31 2.17 -19.91
CA GLU A 59 -0.94 3.00 -20.94
C GLU A 59 -0.19 4.33 -21.00
N LEU A 60 0.09 4.78 -22.22
CA LEU A 60 0.67 6.10 -22.44
C LEU A 60 -0.44 7.14 -22.33
N ILE A 61 -0.23 8.12 -21.47
CA ILE A 61 -1.17 9.24 -21.32
C ILE A 61 -0.89 10.25 -22.43
N ASP A 62 -1.92 10.65 -23.16
CA ASP A 62 -1.82 11.70 -24.17
C ASP A 62 -1.53 13.06 -23.53
N LYS A 63 -0.79 13.91 -24.25
CA LYS A 63 -0.36 15.23 -23.76
C LYS A 63 -1.54 16.12 -23.35
N GLU A 64 -2.65 16.03 -24.07
CA GLU A 64 -3.85 16.79 -23.78
C GLU A 64 -4.46 16.38 -22.44
N ASP A 65 -4.28 15.13 -22.03
CA ASP A 65 -4.90 14.55 -20.83
C ASP A 65 -3.99 14.56 -19.60
N GLU A 66 -2.71 14.96 -19.74
CA GLU A 66 -1.75 15.03 -18.63
C GLU A 66 -2.25 15.88 -17.47
N HIS A 67 -2.96 16.98 -17.75
CA HIS A 67 -3.49 17.87 -16.72
C HIS A 67 -4.44 17.15 -15.76
N LYS A 68 -5.20 16.15 -16.22
CA LYS A 68 -6.11 15.35 -15.39
C LYS A 68 -5.38 14.59 -14.29
N PHE A 69 -4.14 14.17 -14.55
CA PHE A 69 -3.33 13.41 -13.60
C PHE A 69 -2.49 14.33 -12.71
N LEU A 70 -1.95 15.41 -13.28
CA LEU A 70 -1.09 16.35 -12.56
C LEU A 70 -1.87 17.29 -11.61
N GLN A 71 -3.09 17.67 -11.98
CA GLN A 71 -3.92 18.58 -11.17
C GLN A 71 -4.81 17.85 -10.15
N ASN A 72 -4.88 16.52 -10.22
CA ASN A 72 -5.72 15.77 -9.30
C ASN A 72 -5.13 15.80 -7.88
N SER A 73 -5.80 16.55 -7.00
CA SER A 73 -5.41 16.71 -5.61
C SER A 73 -5.87 15.57 -4.70
N SER A 74 -6.52 14.53 -5.25
CA SER A 74 -6.98 13.39 -4.45
C SER A 74 -5.77 12.59 -3.94
N LYS A 75 -5.43 12.82 -2.67
CA LYS A 75 -4.41 12.05 -1.95
C LYS A 75 -5.09 10.99 -1.11
N ILE A 76 -4.48 9.82 -1.05
CA ILE A 76 -4.89 8.80 -0.11
C ILE A 76 -4.79 9.32 1.34
N VAL A 77 -5.82 9.06 2.12
CA VAL A 77 -5.81 9.32 3.56
C VAL A 77 -4.90 8.30 4.26
N GLU A 78 -3.93 8.79 5.01
CA GLU A 78 -3.01 7.95 5.78
C GLU A 78 -3.77 7.18 6.88
N LYS A 79 -3.45 5.88 7.03
CA LYS A 79 -4.00 5.03 8.08
C LYS A 79 -3.09 5.05 9.29
N ILE A 80 -3.66 5.42 10.44
CA ILE A 80 -3.01 5.46 11.74
C ILE A 80 -3.44 4.23 12.54
N LEU A 81 -2.51 3.30 12.74
CA LEU A 81 -2.69 2.09 13.53
C LEU A 81 -2.53 2.39 15.02
N SER A 82 -3.23 1.62 15.85
CA SER A 82 -3.00 1.60 17.30
C SER A 82 -1.59 1.07 17.63
N THR A 83 -1.01 1.57 18.72
CA THR A 83 0.30 1.10 19.23
C THR A 83 0.21 -0.29 19.86
N HIS A 84 -0.97 -0.64 20.38
CA HIS A 84 -1.25 -1.90 21.05
C HIS A 84 -2.50 -2.55 20.45
N VAL A 85 -2.53 -3.88 20.46
CA VAL A 85 -3.61 -4.74 19.95
C VAL A 85 -3.82 -5.90 20.92
N GLU A 86 -5.03 -6.43 20.97
CA GLU A 86 -5.39 -7.60 21.78
C GLU A 86 -4.60 -8.85 21.36
N LEU A 87 -4.29 -9.72 22.32
CA LEU A 87 -3.74 -11.05 22.00
C LEU A 87 -4.79 -11.94 21.30
N PRO A 88 -4.36 -12.83 20.38
CA PRO A 88 -5.24 -13.85 19.82
C PRO A 88 -5.91 -14.67 20.94
N PRO A 89 -7.15 -15.17 20.76
CA PRO A 89 -7.95 -15.73 21.83
C PRO A 89 -7.22 -16.77 22.68
N LEU A 90 -6.56 -17.74 22.05
CA LEU A 90 -5.81 -18.79 22.75
C LEU A 90 -4.61 -18.26 23.54
N LEU A 91 -3.86 -17.32 22.96
CA LEU A 91 -2.72 -16.70 23.64
C LEU A 91 -3.17 -15.75 24.76
N ARG A 92 -4.33 -15.11 24.61
CA ARG A 92 -4.89 -14.25 25.64
C ARG A 92 -5.21 -15.05 26.90
N GLU A 93 -5.90 -16.19 26.78
CA GLU A 93 -6.20 -17.04 27.95
C GLU A 93 -4.91 -17.58 28.59
N PHE A 94 -3.98 -18.09 27.76
CA PHE A 94 -2.68 -18.60 28.25
C PHE A 94 -1.90 -17.55 29.05
N VAL A 95 -1.76 -16.34 28.51
CA VAL A 95 -1.05 -15.25 29.20
C VAL A 95 -1.83 -14.80 30.43
N SER A 96 -3.16 -14.75 30.37
CA SER A 96 -4.00 -14.35 31.51
C SER A 96 -3.85 -15.31 32.70
N ASP A 97 -3.73 -16.61 32.43
CA ASP A 97 -3.50 -17.64 33.44
C ASP A 97 -2.09 -17.55 34.05
N GLU A 98 -1.08 -17.23 33.25
CA GLU A 98 0.32 -17.11 33.72
C GLU A 98 0.61 -15.80 34.48
N THR A 99 0.11 -14.66 34.00
CA THR A 99 0.42 -13.34 34.60
C THR A 99 -0.68 -12.80 35.52
N GLY A 100 -1.89 -13.36 35.46
CA GLY A 100 -3.06 -12.87 36.20
C GLY A 100 -3.65 -11.57 35.63
N GLU A 101 -3.12 -11.03 34.54
CA GLU A 101 -3.70 -9.89 33.84
C GLU A 101 -4.88 -10.34 32.98
N LYS A 102 -6.07 -9.76 33.20
CA LYS A 102 -7.29 -10.18 32.50
C LYS A 102 -7.35 -9.82 31.01
N ASN A 103 -6.58 -8.82 30.58
CA ASN A 103 -6.60 -8.32 29.19
C ASN A 103 -5.20 -7.93 28.72
N PRO A 104 -4.31 -8.92 28.52
CA PRO A 104 -2.96 -8.66 28.06
C PRO A 104 -2.99 -8.14 26.60
N GLN A 105 -2.18 -7.12 26.33
CA GLN A 105 -2.06 -6.48 25.01
C GLN A 105 -0.66 -6.69 24.43
N MET A 106 -0.56 -6.77 23.10
CA MET A 106 0.70 -6.84 22.39
C MET A 106 1.04 -5.54 21.68
N LYS A 107 2.33 -5.24 21.57
CA LYS A 107 2.85 -4.13 20.78
C LYS A 107 2.74 -4.43 19.29
N VAL A 108 2.17 -3.50 18.53
CA VAL A 108 2.04 -3.63 17.08
C VAL A 108 3.37 -3.35 16.41
N HIS A 109 3.87 -4.34 15.67
CA HIS A 109 5.00 -4.18 14.76
C HIS A 109 4.50 -4.24 13.31
N PHE A 110 4.75 -3.17 12.55
CA PHE A 110 4.41 -3.13 11.13
C PHE A 110 5.66 -2.87 10.29
N LYS A 111 5.77 -3.58 9.15
CA LYS A 111 6.82 -3.30 8.18
C LYS A 111 6.44 -2.08 7.35
N SER A 112 7.10 -0.96 7.62
CA SER A 112 7.03 0.24 6.79
C SER A 112 7.59 -0.06 5.40
N THR A 113 6.93 0.42 4.36
CA THR A 113 7.34 0.31 2.96
C THR A 113 6.80 1.52 2.23
N ASP A 114 7.51 2.04 1.23
CA ASP A 114 7.20 3.32 0.58
C ASP A 114 5.80 3.38 -0.06
N ASN A 115 5.19 2.23 -0.39
CA ASN A 115 3.84 2.16 -0.95
C ASN A 115 2.73 2.00 0.11
N LYS A 116 3.09 1.95 1.41
CA LYS A 116 2.15 1.78 2.52
C LYS A 116 1.93 3.13 3.20
N PHE A 117 0.77 3.71 2.97
CA PHE A 117 0.29 4.92 3.65
C PHE A 117 -0.27 4.56 5.04
N VAL A 118 0.57 3.92 5.84
CA VAL A 118 0.21 3.38 7.15
C VAL A 118 1.31 3.73 8.15
N ARG A 119 0.94 4.29 9.30
CA ARG A 119 1.86 4.60 10.40
C ARG A 119 1.26 4.23 11.75
N LEU A 120 2.10 4.14 12.78
CA LEU A 120 1.62 4.05 14.17
C LEU A 120 1.19 5.43 14.68
N ALA A 121 0.21 5.44 15.57
CA ALA A 121 -0.18 6.61 16.34
C ALA A 121 1.01 7.10 17.19
N LYS A 122 1.23 8.42 17.21
CA LYS A 122 2.13 9.07 18.17
C LYS A 122 1.39 9.34 19.48
N ASP A 123 2.14 9.64 20.55
CA ASP A 123 1.58 9.93 21.87
C ASP A 123 0.57 11.10 21.79
N GLY A 124 -0.70 10.80 22.06
CA GLY A 124 -1.83 11.75 21.99
C GLY A 124 -2.67 11.71 20.71
N GLU A 125 -2.29 10.96 19.68
CA GLU A 125 -3.10 10.80 18.46
C GLU A 125 -4.12 9.66 18.59
N LYS A 126 -5.35 9.88 18.08
CA LYS A 126 -6.37 8.81 17.99
C LYS A 126 -6.12 7.94 16.76
N PRO A 127 -5.95 6.61 16.90
CA PRO A 127 -5.83 5.71 15.77
C PRO A 127 -7.15 5.68 14.97
N ASN A 128 -7.03 5.57 13.64
CA ASN A 128 -8.20 5.48 12.75
C ASN A 128 -8.50 4.04 12.31
N VAL A 129 -7.54 3.12 12.48
CA VAL A 129 -7.70 1.70 12.21
C VAL A 129 -7.43 0.92 13.49
N PHE A 130 -8.46 0.19 13.93
CA PHE A 130 -8.39 -0.74 15.05
C PHE A 130 -8.25 -2.16 14.48
N VAL A 131 -7.16 -2.83 14.83
CA VAL A 131 -6.97 -4.23 14.49
C VAL A 131 -7.53 -5.05 15.65
N THR A 132 -8.69 -5.68 15.43
CA THR A 132 -9.32 -6.57 16.41
C THR A 132 -9.01 -8.02 16.06
N MET A 133 -8.87 -8.90 17.06
CA MET A 133 -8.63 -10.33 16.83
C MET A 133 -9.90 -11.11 16.44
N GLY A 134 -11.08 -10.49 16.54
CA GLY A 134 -12.35 -11.02 16.02
C GLY A 134 -12.56 -10.76 14.52
N LEU A 135 -13.76 -11.10 14.03
CA LEU A 135 -14.17 -10.94 12.61
C LEU A 135 -14.17 -9.49 12.12
N GLY A 136 -14.14 -8.52 13.05
CA GLY A 136 -14.10 -7.09 12.76
C GLY A 136 -15.36 -6.58 12.07
N GLN A 137 -15.28 -5.35 11.54
CA GLN A 137 -16.34 -4.80 10.68
C GLN A 137 -15.91 -4.91 9.21
N PRO A 138 -16.63 -5.68 8.38
CA PRO A 138 -16.30 -5.80 6.96
C PRO A 138 -16.52 -4.48 6.23
N ALA A 139 -15.75 -4.28 5.16
CA ALA A 139 -16.01 -3.17 4.24
C ALA A 139 -17.40 -3.33 3.59
N PRO A 140 -18.06 -2.22 3.20
CA PRO A 140 -19.39 -2.28 2.56
C PRO A 140 -19.46 -3.22 1.36
N VAL A 141 -18.37 -3.29 0.58
CA VAL A 141 -18.25 -4.13 -0.62
C VAL A 141 -18.23 -5.63 -0.29
N SER A 142 -17.76 -5.99 0.91
CA SER A 142 -17.60 -7.39 1.36
C SER A 142 -18.64 -7.82 2.39
N LEU A 143 -19.66 -7.00 2.69
CA LEU A 143 -20.70 -7.32 3.68
C LEU A 143 -21.35 -8.69 3.45
N LYS A 144 -21.61 -9.02 2.17
CA LYS A 144 -22.22 -10.30 1.77
C LYS A 144 -21.43 -11.53 2.22
N LEU A 145 -20.11 -11.41 2.40
CA LEU A 145 -19.26 -12.53 2.83
C LEU A 145 -19.41 -12.85 4.32
N TYR A 146 -20.06 -11.98 5.08
CA TYR A 146 -20.25 -12.09 6.53
C TYR A 146 -21.71 -12.38 6.90
N GLU A 147 -22.59 -12.57 5.90
CA GLU A 147 -23.98 -12.99 6.13
C GLU A 147 -24.01 -14.35 6.84
N GLY A 148 -24.65 -14.40 8.01
CA GLY A 148 -24.78 -15.62 8.83
C GLY A 148 -23.62 -15.90 9.79
N VAL A 149 -22.61 -15.01 9.85
CA VAL A 149 -21.44 -15.16 10.73
C VAL A 149 -21.33 -14.01 11.75
N LEU A 150 -21.82 -12.82 11.40
CA LEU A 150 -21.98 -11.68 12.30
C LEU A 150 -23.38 -11.62 12.92
#